data_AF-A0A7C0X3W2-F1
#
_entry.id   AF-A0A7C0X3W2-F1
#
_cell.length_a   1.000
_cell.length_b   1.000
_cell.length_c   1.000
_cell.angle_alpha   90.00
_cell.angle_beta   90.00
_cell.angle_gamma   90.00
#
_symmetry.space_group_name_H-M   'P 1'
#
loop_
_entity.id
_entity.type
_entity.pdbx_description
1 polymer ?
#
loop_
_entity_poly.entity_id
_entity_poly.type
_entity_poly.pdbx_seq_one_letter_code
_entity_poly.pdbx_strand_id
1 'polypeptide(L)'
;MKTAKILIAFLIPVLFIGCCIQEGKLGEPEIRGISHEWGEITTSTSEIISRIDVYNPNPVSLPLKDILTEIYMNNIKMGEGSALKAEIKANS
;
A
#
# COMPACT_ATOMS: atom_id res chain seq x y z
N MET A 1 -38.34 16.59 36.80
CA MET A 1 -36.91 17.02 36.79
C MET A 1 -35.89 15.91 37.02
N LYS A 2 -36.23 14.76 37.63
CA LYS A 2 -35.27 13.65 37.85
C LYS A 2 -35.15 12.71 36.64
N THR A 3 -36.27 12.39 36.00
CA THR A 3 -36.34 11.53 34.80
C THR A 3 -35.67 12.15 33.57
N ALA A 4 -35.89 13.44 33.31
CA ALA A 4 -35.22 14.17 32.24
C ALA A 4 -33.68 14.22 32.42
N LYS A 5 -33.18 14.32 33.66
CA LYS A 5 -31.74 14.29 33.96
C LYS A 5 -31.13 12.90 33.71
N ILE A 6 -31.87 11.83 34.01
CA ILE A 6 -31.42 10.44 33.76
C ILE A 6 -31.37 10.16 32.25
N LEU A 7 -32.38 10.59 31.48
CA LEU A 7 -32.39 10.45 30.02
C LEU A 7 -31.22 11.20 29.35
N ILE A 8 -30.92 12.42 29.79
CA ILE A 8 -29.80 13.21 29.25
C ILE A 8 -28.45 12.58 29.62
N ALA A 9 -28.31 12.03 30.83
CA ALA A 9 -27.07 11.38 31.29
C ALA A 9 -26.73 10.10 30.51
N PHE A 10 -27.74 9.40 29.95
CA PHE A 10 -27.53 8.25 29.07
C PHE A 10 -27.36 8.63 27.59
N LEU A 11 -27.96 9.74 27.13
CA LEU A 11 -27.85 10.18 25.74
C LEU A 11 -26.44 10.68 25.37
N ILE A 12 -25.79 11.39 26.30
CA ILE A 12 -24.45 11.98 26.11
C ILE A 12 -23.36 10.91 25.84
N PRO A 13 -23.21 9.83 26.64
CA PRO A 13 -22.19 8.81 26.36
C PRO A 13 -22.47 8.03 25.07
N VAL A 14 -23.73 7.80 24.70
CA VAL A 14 -24.08 7.12 23.43
C VAL A 14 -23.73 8.00 22.22
N LEU A 15 -23.94 9.32 22.31
CA LEU A 15 -23.53 10.27 21.27
C LEU A 15 -22.00 10.37 21.14
N PHE A 16 -21.28 10.31 22.27
CA PHE A 16 -19.81 10.33 22.28
C PHE A 16 -19.18 9.03 21.74
N ILE A 17 -19.79 7.87 22.00
CA ILE A 17 -19.32 6.59 21.45
C ILE A 17 -19.55 6.53 19.93
N GLY A 18 -20.67 7.08 19.44
CA GLY A 18 -20.97 7.14 18.01
C GLY A 18 -20.01 7.99 17.18
N CYS A 19 -19.41 9.03 17.79
CA CYS A 19 -18.47 9.93 17.10
C CYS A 19 -17.05 9.35 16.95
N CYS A 20 -16.74 8.23 17.62
CA CYS A 20 -15.45 7.54 17.53
C CYS A 20 -15.37 6.54 16.37
N ILE A 21 -16.47 6.31 15.64
CA ILE A 21 -16.45 5.51 14.43
C ILE A 21 -15.99 6.42 13.29
N GLN A 22 -14.69 6.61 13.21
CA GLN A 22 -14.05 7.26 12.08
C GLN A 22 -14.31 6.37 10.86
N GLU A 23 -15.18 6.83 9.96
CA GLU A 23 -15.40 6.20 8.66
C GLU A 23 -14.05 6.16 7.93
N GLY A 24 -13.37 5.03 8.04
CA GLY A 24 -12.03 4.83 7.51
C GLY A 24 -12.08 4.77 6.00
N LYS A 25 -12.05 5.94 5.36
CA LYS A 25 -11.80 6.03 3.92
C LYS A 25 -10.42 5.44 3.65
N LEU A 26 -10.36 4.35 2.88
CA LEU A 26 -9.08 3.81 2.42
C LEU A 26 -8.40 4.88 1.54
N GLY A 27 -7.14 5.15 1.82
CA GLY A 27 -6.27 5.97 0.99
C GLY A 27 -5.74 5.18 -0.22
N GLU A 28 -5.37 5.90 -1.26
CA GLU A 28 -4.76 5.29 -2.45
C GLU A 28 -3.29 4.97 -2.16
N PRO A 29 -2.83 3.74 -2.47
CA PRO A 29 -1.41 3.42 -2.40
C PRO A 29 -0.62 4.16 -3.49
N GLU A 30 0.61 4.55 -3.18
CA GLU A 30 1.41 5.40 -4.06
C GLU A 30 2.81 4.82 -4.28
N ILE A 31 3.31 4.86 -5.52
CA ILE A 31 4.72 4.60 -5.80
C ILE A 31 5.50 5.86 -5.45
N ARG A 32 6.38 5.78 -4.45
CA ARG A 32 7.22 6.89 -3.99
C ARG A 32 8.56 6.95 -4.70
N GLY A 33 9.03 5.81 -5.21
CA GLY A 33 10.35 5.71 -5.82
C GLY A 33 10.47 4.48 -6.69
N ILE A 34 11.25 4.64 -7.77
CA ILE A 34 11.72 3.53 -8.59
C ILE A 34 13.21 3.76 -8.80
N SER A 35 14.03 2.76 -8.49
CA SER A 35 15.45 2.78 -8.75
C SER A 35 15.90 1.48 -9.44
N HIS A 36 16.99 1.60 -10.18
CA HIS A 36 17.58 0.49 -10.90
C HIS A 36 19.08 0.43 -10.63
N GLU A 37 19.59 -0.77 -10.45
CA GLU A 37 20.99 -1.05 -10.20
C GLU A 37 21.43 -2.20 -11.12
N TRP A 38 22.69 -2.16 -11.54
CA TRP A 38 23.28 -3.32 -12.22
C TRP A 38 23.49 -4.44 -11.22
N GLY A 39 23.00 -5.63 -11.56
CA GLY A 39 23.30 -6.86 -10.85
C GLY A 39 24.52 -7.56 -11.44
N GLU A 40 24.46 -8.89 -11.50
CA GLU A 40 25.50 -9.67 -12.14
C GLU A 40 25.54 -9.43 -13.67
N ILE A 41 26.73 -9.19 -14.21
CA ILE A 41 26.97 -9.05 -15.65
C ILE A 41 27.98 -10.10 -16.06
N THR A 42 27.59 -10.94 -17.01
CA THR A 42 28.43 -11.97 -17.62
C THR A 42 28.63 -11.67 -19.10
N THR A 43 29.36 -12.53 -19.81
CA THR A 43 29.50 -12.43 -21.27
C THR A 43 28.18 -12.71 -22.02
N SER A 44 27.22 -13.39 -21.39
CA SER A 44 25.95 -13.78 -22.03
C SER A 44 24.71 -13.13 -21.43
N THR A 45 24.82 -12.54 -20.24
CA THR A 45 23.68 -11.97 -19.51
C THR A 45 24.05 -10.64 -18.85
N SER A 46 23.07 -9.77 -18.70
CA SER A 46 23.18 -8.56 -17.89
C SER A 46 21.94 -8.47 -17.02
N GLU A 47 22.12 -8.39 -15.71
CA GLU A 47 21.04 -8.28 -14.75
C GLU A 47 20.76 -6.82 -14.39
N ILE A 48 19.47 -6.48 -14.34
CA ILE A 48 18.99 -5.20 -13.82
C ILE A 48 18.12 -5.49 -12.61
N ILE A 49 18.55 -5.02 -11.45
CA ILE A 49 17.78 -5.12 -10.20
C ILE A 49 16.93 -3.86 -10.09
N SER A 50 15.61 -4.03 -10.06
CA SER A 50 14.66 -2.92 -9.91
C SER A 50 14.09 -2.91 -8.50
N ARG A 51 14.16 -1.76 -7.82
CA ARG A 51 13.51 -1.53 -6.53
C ARG A 51 12.36 -0.55 -6.71
N ILE A 52 11.20 -0.89 -6.15
CA ILE A 52 10.00 -0.06 -6.20
C ILE A 52 9.55 0.19 -4.77
N ASP A 53 9.54 1.46 -4.37
CA ASP A 53 9.07 1.88 -3.05
C ASP A 53 7.58 2.23 -3.15
N VAL A 54 6.74 1.43 -2.48
CA VAL A 54 5.29 1.61 -2.46
C VAL A 54 4.84 1.99 -1.06
N TYR A 55 4.12 3.10 -0.96
CA TYR A 55 3.46 3.54 0.26
C TYR A 55 2.02 3.06 0.31
N ASN A 56 1.63 2.49 1.43
CA ASN A 56 0.27 2.13 1.74
C ASN A 56 -0.23 2.95 2.94
N PRO A 57 -1.06 3.99 2.73
CA PRO A 57 -1.64 4.77 3.82
C PRO A 57 -2.72 4.01 4.62
N ASN A 58 -3.08 2.81 4.19
CA ASN A 58 -4.20 2.09 4.77
C ASN A 58 -3.80 1.33 6.04
N PRO A 59 -4.72 1.22 7.02
CA PRO A 59 -4.51 0.42 8.23
C PRO A 59 -4.59 -1.09 7.99
N VAL A 60 -4.73 -1.49 6.72
CA VAL A 60 -4.77 -2.89 6.27
C VAL A 60 -3.68 -3.11 5.22
N SER A 61 -3.07 -4.28 5.26
CA SER A 61 -2.07 -4.66 4.27
C SER A 61 -2.71 -5.01 2.93
N LEU A 62 -1.94 -4.83 1.86
CA LEU A 62 -2.38 -5.11 0.49
C LEU A 62 -1.69 -6.38 -0.01
N PRO A 63 -2.46 -7.39 -0.48
CA PRO A 63 -1.88 -8.57 -1.10
C PRO A 63 -1.27 -8.17 -2.45
N LEU A 64 0.03 -8.36 -2.61
CA LEU A 64 0.68 -8.17 -3.89
C LEU A 64 0.66 -9.50 -4.66
N LYS A 65 -0.05 -9.51 -5.80
CA LYS A 65 -0.17 -10.71 -6.63
C LYS A 65 1.11 -10.97 -7.42
N ASP A 66 1.56 -9.96 -8.15
CA ASP A 66 2.72 -10.01 -9.03
C ASP A 66 3.16 -8.57 -9.38
N ILE A 67 4.42 -8.41 -9.78
CA ILE A 67 4.93 -7.19 -10.42
C ILE A 67 5.56 -7.63 -11.73
N LEU A 68 4.97 -7.22 -12.86
CA LEU A 68 5.53 -7.48 -14.18
C LEU A 68 6.42 -6.32 -14.60
N THR A 69 7.63 -6.65 -15.06
CA THR A 69 8.59 -5.68 -15.57
C THR A 69 8.97 -6.04 -16.99
N GLU A 70 9.02 -5.06 -17.88
CA GLU A 70 9.52 -5.21 -19.24
C GLU A 70 10.59 -4.17 -19.52
N ILE A 71 11.65 -4.59 -20.20
CA ILE A 71 12.80 -3.75 -20.52
C ILE A 71 12.85 -3.58 -22.02
N TYR A 72 12.87 -2.33 -22.49
CA TYR A 72 12.94 -1.99 -23.90
C TYR A 72 14.17 -1.14 -24.19
N MET A 73 14.80 -1.37 -25.34
CA MET A 73 15.86 -0.52 -25.88
C MET A 73 15.49 -0.17 -27.31
N ASN A 74 15.28 1.13 -27.59
CA ASN A 74 14.84 1.60 -28.91
C ASN A 74 13.61 0.83 -29.43
N ASN A 75 12.60 0.67 -28.58
CA ASN A 75 11.35 -0.06 -28.87
C ASN A 75 11.51 -1.58 -29.10
N ILE A 76 12.68 -2.17 -28.88
CA ILE A 76 12.91 -3.61 -28.93
C ILE A 76 12.82 -4.17 -27.50
N LYS A 77 11.98 -5.19 -27.28
CA LYS A 77 11.88 -5.88 -25.98
C LYS A 77 13.17 -6.66 -25.73
N MET A 78 13.91 -6.23 -24.71
CA MET A 78 15.20 -6.81 -24.31
C MET A 78 15.03 -7.91 -23.27
N GLY A 79 14.01 -7.80 -22.42
CA GLY A 79 13.76 -8.77 -21.35
C GLY A 79 12.46 -8.51 -20.61
N GLU A 80 12.10 -9.46 -19.77
CA GLU A 80 10.96 -9.40 -18.85
C GLU A 80 11.35 -10.00 -17.50
N GLY A 81 10.69 -9.55 -16.44
CA GLY A 81 10.89 -10.05 -15.09
C GLY A 81 9.60 -10.02 -14.28
N SER A 82 9.55 -10.84 -13.24
CA SER A 82 8.45 -10.86 -12.28
C SER A 82 8.96 -10.93 -10.84
N ALA A 83 8.19 -10.37 -9.90
CA ALA A 83 8.46 -10.50 -8.47
C ALA A 83 7.32 -11.28 -7.79
N LEU A 84 7.68 -12.41 -7.17
CA LEU A 84 6.73 -13.30 -6.53
C LEU A 84 6.02 -12.65 -5.32
N LYS A 85 4.76 -13.08 -5.17
CA LYS A 85 3.78 -12.80 -4.11
C LYS A 85 4.39 -12.27 -2.80
N ALA A 86 4.13 -11.00 -2.53
CA ALA A 86 4.50 -10.33 -1.29
C ALA A 86 3.27 -9.64 -0.67
N GLU A 87 3.48 -8.93 0.43
CA GLU A 87 2.47 -8.12 1.09
C GLU A 87 3.03 -6.71 1.26
N ILE A 88 2.27 -5.70 0.84
CA ILE A 88 2.58 -4.31 1.17
C ILE A 88 1.93 -4.06 2.53
N LYS A 89 2.76 -3.80 3.55
CA LYS A 89 2.32 -3.71 4.94
C LYS A 89 1.35 -2.54 5.12
N ALA A 90 0.51 -2.62 6.14
CA ALA A 90 -0.31 -1.51 6.57
C ALA A 90 0.56 -0.34 7.04
N ASN A 91 0.17 0.90 6.68
CA ASN A 91 0.83 2.14 7.09
C ASN A 91 2.35 2.20 6.81
N SER A 92 2.84 1.55 5.75
CA SER A 92 4.26 1.50 5.37
C SER A 92 4.54 2.28 4.10
#